data_AF-B0TAZ2-F1
#
_entry.id   AF-B0TAZ2-F1
#
_cell.length_a   1.000
_cell.length_b   1.000
_cell.length_c   1.000
_cell.angle_alpha   90.00
_cell.angle_beta   90.00
_cell.angle_gamma   90.00
#
_symmetry.space_group_name_H-M   'P 1'
#
loop_
_entity.id
_entity.type
_entity.pdbx_description
1 polymer ?
#
loop_
_entity_poly.entity_id
_entity_poly.type
_entity_poly.pdbx_seq_one_letter_code
_entity_poly.pdbx_strand_id
1 'polypeptide(L)'
;MGRRNIRFQGVIKNGALIEFFGTMIPSLLLFKRDPHAWWQRRQKRRNRNRQPLPALEVLLKRPDDAGRAGDTYIFIFKWKGDEFDLDAFHDSHDFLLDLDRVLRAQGRRFRIYTSLSPKTNLPRLAEAAGLGNLSPFGLLVHARFGPRMLITGVEVEGGLPLPDQVEQPASMGCNDCGLCLRLCPQAPLKSGEVDLRKCEGCSRCIKCCPIGKSVSIV
;
A
#
# COMPACT_ATOMS: atom_id res chain seq x y z
N MET A 1 2.08 15.36 -23.04
CA MET A 1 0.66 14.95 -23.08
C MET A 1 0.05 15.34 -21.74
N GLY A 2 -1.03 16.13 -21.72
CA GLY A 2 -1.68 16.52 -20.46
C GLY A 2 -2.29 15.32 -19.73
N ARG A 3 -2.38 15.41 -18.39
CA ARG A 3 -2.95 14.39 -17.50
C ARG A 3 -4.41 14.10 -17.92
N ARG A 4 -4.68 12.87 -18.38
CA ARG A 4 -6.04 12.48 -18.80
C ARG A 4 -6.89 12.16 -17.58
N ASN A 5 -8.08 12.74 -17.53
CA ASN A 5 -9.01 12.52 -16.42
C ASN A 5 -9.84 11.25 -16.70
N ILE A 6 -9.43 10.11 -16.13
CA ILE A 6 -10.17 8.84 -16.20
C ILE A 6 -11.07 8.72 -14.99
N ARG A 7 -12.37 8.48 -15.20
CA ARG A 7 -13.33 8.34 -14.11
C ARG A 7 -13.34 6.91 -13.59
N PHE A 8 -13.19 6.75 -12.27
CA PHE A 8 -13.33 5.47 -11.60
C PHE A 8 -14.77 5.29 -11.08
N GLN A 9 -15.41 4.21 -11.49
CA GLN A 9 -16.75 3.82 -11.03
C GLN A 9 -16.69 2.54 -10.19
N GLY A 10 -17.73 2.28 -9.41
CA GLY A 10 -17.89 0.99 -8.74
C GLY A 10 -16.97 0.75 -7.54
N VAL A 11 -16.50 1.80 -6.87
CA VAL A 11 -15.78 1.67 -5.59
C VAL A 11 -16.65 0.87 -4.62
N ILE A 12 -16.18 -0.31 -4.22
CA ILE A 12 -16.93 -1.24 -3.38
C ILE A 12 -17.14 -0.57 -2.01
N LYS A 13 -18.39 -0.29 -1.67
CA LYS A 13 -18.76 0.44 -0.44
C LYS A 13 -18.85 -0.46 0.80
N ASN A 14 -18.90 -1.78 0.64
CA ASN A 14 -19.03 -2.70 1.77
C ASN A 14 -17.67 -3.08 2.35
N GLY A 15 -17.14 -2.22 3.20
CA GLY A 15 -15.77 -2.34 3.67
C GLY A 15 -15.45 -3.53 4.57
N ALA A 16 -16.43 -4.03 5.32
CA ALA A 16 -16.22 -5.15 6.23
C ALA A 16 -15.91 -6.45 5.47
N LEU A 17 -16.58 -6.70 4.35
CA LEU A 17 -16.31 -7.88 3.50
C LEU A 17 -14.93 -7.80 2.83
N ILE A 18 -14.50 -6.61 2.40
CA ILE A 18 -13.19 -6.40 1.77
C ILE A 18 -12.06 -6.66 2.78
N GLU A 19 -12.18 -6.13 4.00
CA GLU A 19 -11.17 -6.33 5.05
C GLU A 19 -11.13 -7.81 5.51
N PHE A 20 -12.29 -8.46 5.62
CA PHE A 20 -12.40 -9.87 6.03
C PHE A 20 -11.82 -10.84 4.99
N PHE A 21 -12.30 -10.79 3.74
CA PHE A 21 -11.79 -11.66 2.68
C PHE A 21 -10.36 -11.30 2.27
N GLY A 22 -10.04 -10.01 2.30
CA GLY A 22 -8.73 -9.51 1.94
C GLY A 22 -7.60 -9.87 2.90
N THR A 23 -7.91 -10.25 4.14
CA THR A 23 -6.92 -10.79 5.10
C THR A 23 -6.89 -12.31 5.13
N MET A 24 -8.05 -12.96 4.88
CA MET A 24 -8.17 -14.41 4.84
C MET A 24 -7.53 -15.03 3.58
N ILE A 25 -7.80 -14.47 2.40
CA ILE A 25 -7.33 -15.03 1.12
C ILE A 25 -5.79 -15.05 1.07
N PRO A 26 -5.06 -13.96 1.39
CA PRO A 26 -3.59 -14.00 1.43
C PRO A 26 -3.03 -15.02 2.42
N SER A 27 -3.70 -15.23 3.55
CA SER A 27 -3.30 -16.25 4.53
C SER A 27 -3.47 -17.67 3.97
N LEU A 28 -4.58 -17.94 3.25
CA LEU A 28 -4.81 -19.22 2.57
C LEU A 28 -3.84 -19.44 1.40
N LEU A 29 -3.56 -18.39 0.63
CA LEU A 29 -2.59 -18.43 -0.46
C LEU A 29 -1.18 -18.70 0.06
N LEU A 30 -0.78 -18.08 1.18
CA LEU A 30 0.50 -18.37 1.81
C LEU A 30 0.55 -19.82 2.32
N PHE A 31 -0.50 -20.31 2.96
CA PHE A 31 -0.55 -21.71 3.39
C PHE A 31 -0.38 -22.68 2.20
N LYS A 32 -1.00 -22.38 1.04
CA LYS A 32 -0.82 -23.18 -0.17
C LYS A 32 0.58 -23.06 -0.80
N ARG A 33 1.17 -21.86 -0.77
CA ARG A 33 2.50 -21.58 -1.35
C ARG A 33 3.64 -22.11 -0.50
N ASP A 34 3.58 -21.86 0.80
CA ASP A 34 4.61 -22.19 1.80
C ASP A 34 3.95 -22.44 3.18
N PRO A 35 3.53 -23.69 3.46
CA PRO A 35 2.89 -24.05 4.73
C PRO A 35 3.78 -23.78 5.94
N HIS A 36 5.10 -23.89 5.79
CA HIS A 36 6.05 -23.69 6.88
C HIS A 36 6.15 -22.22 7.24
N ALA A 37 6.32 -21.32 6.27
CA ALA A 37 6.28 -19.88 6.51
C ALA A 37 4.92 -19.44 7.09
N TRP A 38 3.81 -20.01 6.61
CA TRP A 38 2.50 -19.77 7.20
C TRP A 38 2.45 -20.20 8.68
N TRP A 39 2.96 -21.39 9.01
CA TRP A 39 2.97 -21.91 10.37
C TRP A 39 3.83 -21.05 11.30
N GLN A 40 5.04 -20.67 10.86
CA GLN A 40 5.92 -19.78 11.60
C GLN A 40 5.24 -18.42 11.87
N ARG A 41 4.59 -17.83 10.86
CA ARG A 41 3.83 -16.57 11.03
C ARG A 41 2.66 -16.76 11.99
N ARG A 42 1.94 -17.88 11.91
CA ARG A 42 0.82 -18.20 12.83
C ARG A 42 1.30 -18.37 14.27
N GLN A 43 2.42 -19.06 14.50
CA GLN A 43 3.04 -19.18 15.81
C GLN A 43 3.51 -17.83 16.33
N LYS A 44 4.18 -17.02 15.50
CA LYS A 44 4.59 -15.65 15.84
C LYS A 44 3.39 -14.79 16.23
N ARG A 45 2.26 -14.89 15.53
CA ARG A 45 1.01 -14.18 15.87
C ARG A 45 0.41 -14.67 17.19
N ARG A 46 0.35 -15.99 17.42
CA ARG A 46 -0.11 -16.56 18.70
C ARG A 46 0.72 -16.08 19.90
N ASN A 47 2.04 -16.01 19.72
CA ASN A 47 2.96 -15.58 20.77
C ASN A 47 3.19 -14.07 20.79
N ARG A 48 2.58 -13.30 19.89
CA ARG A 48 2.87 -11.86 19.73
C ARG A 48 2.60 -11.09 21.02
N ASN A 49 1.47 -11.35 21.67
CA ASN A 49 1.12 -10.69 22.94
C ASN A 49 2.08 -11.02 24.09
N ARG A 50 2.89 -12.09 23.96
CA ARG A 50 3.92 -12.48 24.94
C ARG A 50 5.30 -11.89 24.60
N GLN A 51 5.51 -11.40 23.38
CA GLN A 51 6.77 -10.77 23.00
C GLN A 51 6.84 -9.34 23.56
N PRO A 52 8.04 -8.88 24.00
CA PRO A 52 8.26 -7.50 24.39
C PRO A 52 7.82 -6.52 23.31
N LEU A 53 7.29 -5.37 23.70
CA LEU A 53 6.97 -4.31 22.74
C LEU A 53 8.25 -3.78 22.12
N PRO A 54 8.33 -3.67 20.78
CA PRO A 54 9.47 -3.01 20.16
C PRO A 54 9.46 -1.51 20.51
N ALA A 55 10.63 -0.90 20.61
CA ALA A 55 10.74 0.56 20.66
C ALA A 55 10.11 1.17 19.39
N LEU A 56 9.39 2.29 19.55
CA LEU A 56 8.63 2.90 18.46
C LEU A 56 9.56 3.30 17.30
N GLU A 57 10.74 3.81 17.61
CA GLU A 57 11.77 4.24 16.65
C GLU A 57 12.32 3.07 15.84
N VAL A 58 12.40 1.88 16.44
CA VAL A 58 12.81 0.65 15.74
C VAL A 58 11.68 0.18 14.84
N LEU A 59 10.44 0.23 15.32
CA LEU A 59 9.28 -0.19 14.56
C LEU A 59 9.08 0.65 13.29
N LEU A 60 9.26 1.97 13.41
CA LEU A 60 9.09 2.93 12.30
C LEU A 60 10.15 2.81 11.19
N LYS A 61 11.20 2.01 11.39
CA LYS A 61 12.20 1.69 10.34
C LYS A 61 11.81 0.49 9.46
N ARG A 62 10.72 -0.20 9.77
CA ARG A 62 10.28 -1.39 9.00
C ARG A 62 9.69 -1.07 7.62
N PRO A 63 8.88 -0.01 7.44
CA PRO A 63 8.45 0.40 6.11
C PRO A 63 9.65 0.77 5.22
N ASP A 64 9.53 0.53 3.92
CA ASP A 64 10.56 0.93 2.94
C ASP A 64 10.59 2.44 2.66
N ASP A 65 9.47 3.11 2.91
CA ASP A 65 9.33 4.57 2.91
C ASP A 65 8.15 5.00 3.80
N ALA A 66 8.14 6.26 4.24
CA ALA A 66 7.07 6.80 5.07
C ALA A 66 6.91 8.31 4.88
N GLY A 67 5.69 8.79 5.07
CA GLY A 67 5.38 10.21 4.93
C GLY A 67 4.20 10.65 5.78
N ARG A 68 3.95 11.96 5.80
CA ARG A 68 2.88 12.56 6.61
C ARG A 68 2.03 13.49 5.75
N ALA A 69 0.71 13.31 5.83
CA ALA A 69 -0.29 14.19 5.26
C ALA A 69 -1.28 14.61 6.36
N GLY A 70 -1.17 15.86 6.84
CA GLY A 70 -1.92 16.31 8.01
C GLY A 70 -1.57 15.48 9.24
N ASP A 71 -2.57 14.88 9.89
CA ASP A 71 -2.39 14.01 11.06
C ASP A 71 -2.28 12.52 10.71
N THR A 72 -2.25 12.19 9.42
CA THR A 72 -2.11 10.81 8.94
C THR A 72 -0.69 10.54 8.49
N TYR A 73 -0.09 9.50 9.07
CA TYR A 73 1.17 8.92 8.63
C TYR A 73 0.90 7.79 7.65
N ILE A 74 1.64 7.78 6.56
CA ILE A 74 1.54 6.80 5.48
C ILE A 74 2.83 6.00 5.42
N PHE A 75 2.71 4.70 5.21
CA PHE A 75 3.83 3.77 5.17
C PHE A 75 3.78 2.95 3.87
N ILE A 76 4.95 2.78 3.25
CA ILE A 76 5.15 2.06 2.00
C ILE A 76 5.89 0.76 2.28
N PHE A 77 5.39 -0.34 1.71
CA PHE A 77 6.07 -1.64 1.71
C PHE A 77 6.26 -2.07 0.25
N LYS A 78 7.50 -2.14 -0.21
CA LYS A 78 7.81 -2.47 -1.60
C LYS A 78 7.55 -3.94 -1.89
N TRP A 79 7.16 -4.24 -3.11
CA TRP A 79 7.14 -5.61 -3.60
C TRP A 79 8.54 -6.02 -4.06
N LYS A 80 8.84 -7.32 -3.98
CA LYS A 80 10.09 -7.91 -4.50
C LYS A 80 10.05 -8.15 -6.01
N GLY A 81 8.88 -8.06 -6.65
CA GLY A 81 8.70 -8.28 -8.08
C GLY A 81 7.47 -7.58 -8.66
N ASP A 82 7.10 -8.01 -9.87
CA ASP A 82 6.00 -7.41 -10.64
C ASP A 82 4.62 -8.03 -10.34
N GLU A 83 4.57 -9.03 -9.46
CA GLU A 83 3.34 -9.69 -9.01
C GLU A 83 3.00 -9.33 -7.58
N PHE A 84 1.73 -9.54 -7.20
CA PHE A 84 1.27 -9.28 -5.85
C PHE A 84 2.14 -10.02 -4.82
N ASP A 85 2.79 -9.26 -3.95
CA ASP A 85 3.74 -9.77 -2.99
C ASP A 85 3.06 -10.13 -1.66
N LEU A 86 2.85 -11.43 -1.45
CA LEU A 86 2.28 -11.98 -0.21
C LEU A 86 3.14 -11.66 1.03
N ASP A 87 4.45 -11.53 0.88
CA ASP A 87 5.32 -11.23 2.01
C ASP A 87 5.21 -9.75 2.38
N ALA A 88 5.25 -8.83 1.41
CA ALA A 88 4.97 -7.41 1.65
C ALA A 88 3.59 -7.21 2.30
N PHE A 89 2.59 -7.98 1.86
CA PHE A 89 1.25 -7.96 2.46
C PHE A 89 1.25 -8.35 3.93
N HIS A 90 1.91 -9.45 4.28
CA HIS A 90 1.97 -9.86 5.66
C HIS A 90 2.87 -8.95 6.50
N ASP A 91 3.96 -8.43 5.95
CA ASP A 91 4.91 -7.57 6.66
C ASP A 91 4.27 -6.23 7.01
N SER A 92 3.47 -5.66 6.11
CA SER A 92 2.65 -4.46 6.37
C SER A 92 1.59 -4.71 7.44
N HIS A 93 0.88 -5.85 7.41
CA HIS A 93 -0.08 -6.20 8.46
C HIS A 93 0.59 -6.44 9.80
N ASP A 94 1.70 -7.17 9.81
CA ASP A 94 2.45 -7.44 11.02
C ASP A 94 3.02 -6.15 11.62
N PHE A 95 3.43 -5.18 10.79
CA PHE A 95 3.81 -3.85 11.25
C PHE A 95 2.65 -3.11 11.91
N LEU A 96 1.48 -3.05 11.28
CA LEU A 96 0.30 -2.38 11.85
C LEU A 96 -0.15 -2.99 13.18
N LEU A 97 -0.08 -4.31 13.32
CA LEU A 97 -0.39 -5.01 14.57
C LEU A 97 0.61 -4.66 15.69
N ASP A 98 1.90 -4.54 15.37
CA ASP A 98 2.90 -4.13 16.37
C ASP A 98 2.74 -2.64 16.73
N LEU A 99 2.38 -1.80 15.74
CA LEU A 99 2.12 -0.38 15.96
C LEU A 99 0.89 -0.15 16.82
N ASP A 100 -0.21 -0.87 16.57
CA ASP A 100 -1.41 -0.86 17.41
C ASP A 100 -1.06 -1.21 18.87
N ARG A 101 -0.25 -2.25 19.09
CA ARG A 101 0.19 -2.64 20.44
C ARG A 101 0.99 -1.53 21.13
N VAL A 102 1.96 -0.93 20.44
CA VAL A 102 2.80 0.15 20.99
C VAL A 102 1.94 1.38 21.32
N LEU A 103 1.08 1.82 20.41
CA LEU A 103 0.24 3.00 20.60
C LEU A 103 -0.79 2.80 21.72
N ARG A 104 -1.37 1.59 21.84
CA ARG A 104 -2.25 1.24 22.98
C ARG A 104 -1.51 1.28 24.31
N ALA A 105 -0.30 0.73 24.37
CA ALA A 105 0.51 0.73 25.58
C ALA A 105 0.91 2.16 26.01
N GLN A 106 1.01 3.08 25.05
CA GLN A 106 1.22 4.51 25.30
C GLN A 106 -0.08 5.27 25.67
N GLY A 107 -1.24 4.61 25.71
CA GLY A 107 -2.53 5.25 25.98
C GLY A 107 -2.98 6.24 24.91
N ARG A 108 -2.44 6.15 23.69
CA ARG A 108 -2.69 7.11 22.62
C ARG A 108 -3.99 6.81 21.89
N ARG A 109 -4.67 7.85 21.42
CA ARG A 109 -5.80 7.71 20.50
C ARG A 109 -5.31 7.68 19.05
N PHE A 110 -5.73 6.66 18.32
CA PHE A 110 -5.30 6.44 16.94
C PHE A 110 -6.33 5.67 16.12
N ARG A 111 -6.14 5.67 14.80
CA ARG A 111 -6.90 4.89 13.83
C ARG A 111 -5.95 4.30 12.79
N ILE A 112 -5.98 2.97 12.65
CA ILE A 112 -5.18 2.22 11.68
C ILE A 112 -5.92 2.13 10.33
N TYR A 113 -5.18 2.27 9.24
CA TYR A 113 -5.62 2.00 7.87
C TYR A 113 -4.78 0.89 7.25
N THR A 114 -5.40 -0.27 7.01
CA THR A 114 -4.79 -1.36 6.24
C THR A 114 -4.77 -1.01 4.75
N SER A 115 -3.99 -1.75 3.96
CA SER A 115 -3.91 -1.56 2.51
C SER A 115 -5.22 -1.80 1.76
N LEU A 116 -6.21 -2.36 2.47
CA LEU A 116 -7.54 -2.67 1.96
C LEU A 116 -8.63 -1.78 2.59
N SER A 117 -8.24 -0.79 3.39
CA SER A 117 -9.20 0.04 4.11
C SER A 117 -9.98 0.93 3.13
N PRO A 118 -11.31 0.85 3.10
CA PRO A 118 -12.14 1.71 2.26
C PRO A 118 -12.50 3.04 2.94
N LYS A 119 -12.00 3.26 4.17
CA LYS A 119 -12.32 4.42 5.00
C LYS A 119 -11.67 5.70 4.48
N THR A 120 -10.63 5.59 3.67
CA THR A 120 -9.92 6.73 3.10
C THR A 120 -9.27 6.37 1.75
N ASN A 121 -8.86 7.37 0.98
CA ASN A 121 -8.11 7.19 -0.25
C ASN A 121 -6.60 7.26 0.05
N LEU A 122 -6.03 6.12 0.44
CA LEU A 122 -4.60 6.00 0.78
C LEU A 122 -3.67 6.49 -0.35
N PRO A 123 -3.90 6.19 -1.65
CA PRO A 123 -3.11 6.77 -2.73
C PRO A 123 -3.08 8.30 -2.73
N ARG A 124 -4.21 8.97 -2.49
CA ARG A 124 -4.26 10.45 -2.42
C ARG A 124 -3.51 11.00 -1.21
N LEU A 125 -3.64 10.35 -0.05
CA LEU A 125 -2.90 10.75 1.15
C LEU A 125 -1.39 10.55 0.95
N ALA A 126 -0.98 9.49 0.26
CA ALA A 126 0.42 9.24 -0.05
C ALA A 126 0.99 10.28 -1.05
N GLU A 127 0.20 10.71 -2.04
CA GLU A 127 0.57 11.83 -2.93
C GLU A 127 0.73 13.13 -2.14
N ALA A 128 -0.21 13.42 -1.22
CA ALA A 128 -0.11 14.59 -0.33
C ALA A 128 1.08 14.51 0.65
N ALA A 129 1.51 13.30 1.00
CA ALA A 129 2.70 13.02 1.79
C ALA A 129 3.99 12.95 0.95
N GLY A 130 3.99 13.42 -0.30
CA GLY A 130 5.20 13.48 -1.13
C GLY A 130 5.80 12.12 -1.52
N LEU A 131 5.09 11.01 -1.31
CA LEU A 131 5.57 9.64 -1.60
C LEU A 131 5.45 9.27 -3.09
N GLY A 132 5.22 10.25 -3.96
CA GLY A 132 5.02 10.09 -5.39
C GLY A 132 3.77 10.82 -5.87
N ASN A 133 3.30 10.48 -7.07
CA ASN A 133 2.13 11.09 -7.69
C ASN A 133 1.18 10.05 -8.25
N LEU A 134 -0.10 10.41 -8.38
CA LEU A 134 -1.10 9.52 -8.94
C LEU A 134 -0.92 9.37 -10.46
N SER A 135 -0.91 8.13 -10.92
CA SER A 135 -1.06 7.83 -12.34
C SER A 135 -2.46 8.20 -12.85
N PRO A 136 -2.65 8.31 -14.17
CA PRO A 136 -3.98 8.39 -14.78
C PRO A 136 -4.88 7.19 -14.42
N PHE A 137 -4.30 6.10 -13.93
CA PHE A 137 -5.00 4.92 -13.45
C PHE A 137 -5.42 5.01 -11.97
N GLY A 138 -5.22 6.16 -11.32
CA GLY A 138 -5.58 6.38 -9.91
C GLY A 138 -4.69 5.67 -8.88
N LEU A 139 -3.67 4.93 -9.34
CA LEU A 139 -2.66 4.31 -8.48
C LEU A 139 -1.56 5.32 -8.15
N LEU A 140 -1.08 5.31 -6.90
CA LEU A 140 0.17 5.99 -6.55
C LEU A 140 1.34 5.33 -7.29
N VAL A 141 2.21 6.14 -7.87
CA VAL A 141 3.47 5.68 -8.45
C VAL A 141 4.59 6.31 -7.65
N HIS A 142 5.36 5.49 -6.94
CA HIS A 142 6.54 5.90 -6.21
C HIS A 142 7.74 5.98 -7.16
N ALA A 143 8.61 6.98 -7.03
CA ALA A 143 9.77 7.14 -7.91
C ALA A 143 10.68 5.90 -7.93
N ARG A 144 10.91 5.29 -6.74
CA ARG A 144 11.80 4.11 -6.58
C ARG A 144 11.12 2.77 -6.83
N PHE A 145 9.82 2.65 -6.59
CA PHE A 145 9.12 1.35 -6.56
C PHE A 145 8.06 1.22 -7.67
N GLY A 146 7.76 2.31 -8.37
CA GLY A 146 6.61 2.38 -9.26
C GLY A 146 5.31 2.13 -8.48
N PRO A 147 4.32 1.44 -9.08
CA PRO A 147 3.10 1.02 -8.40
C PRO A 147 3.23 -0.31 -7.63
N ARG A 148 4.44 -0.90 -7.54
CA ARG A 148 4.68 -2.23 -6.94
C ARG A 148 4.96 -2.12 -5.44
N MET A 149 3.94 -1.75 -4.72
CA MET A 149 4.01 -1.51 -3.29
C MET A 149 2.65 -1.66 -2.62
N LEU A 150 2.65 -1.75 -1.30
CA LEU A 150 1.46 -1.58 -0.47
C LEU A 150 1.55 -0.28 0.29
N ILE A 151 0.39 0.35 0.47
CA ILE A 151 0.24 1.59 1.20
C ILE A 151 -0.59 1.26 2.45
N THR A 152 -0.09 1.60 3.63
CA THR A 152 -0.85 1.57 4.88
C THR A 152 -0.77 2.93 5.55
N GLY A 153 -1.53 3.14 6.62
CA GLY A 153 -1.42 4.38 7.38
C GLY A 153 -1.94 4.31 8.80
N VAL A 154 -1.68 5.37 9.55
CA VAL A 154 -2.22 5.60 10.88
C VAL A 154 -2.50 7.09 11.08
N GLU A 155 -3.67 7.40 11.60
CA GLU A 155 -3.98 8.71 12.19
C GLU A 155 -3.74 8.60 13.69
N VAL A 156 -2.95 9.49 14.30
CA VAL A 156 -2.59 9.37 15.72
C VAL A 156 -2.39 10.73 16.40
N GLU A 157 -3.05 10.93 17.54
CA GLU A 157 -2.92 12.14 18.35
C GLU A 157 -1.53 12.25 18.97
N GLY A 158 -0.87 13.39 18.82
CA GLY A 158 0.47 13.67 19.34
C GLY A 158 1.64 13.28 18.42
N GLY A 159 1.36 12.80 17.20
CA GLY A 159 2.38 12.57 16.16
C GLY A 159 3.32 11.37 16.37
N LEU A 160 3.97 10.92 15.31
CA LEU A 160 5.03 9.91 15.37
C LEU A 160 6.40 10.59 15.25
N PRO A 161 7.45 10.03 15.86
CA PRO A 161 8.82 10.52 15.72
C PRO A 161 9.40 10.14 14.33
N LEU A 162 8.68 10.48 13.27
CA LEU A 162 9.18 10.47 11.92
C LEU A 162 9.76 11.84 11.63
N PRO A 163 10.91 11.94 10.93
CA PRO A 163 11.41 13.23 10.50
C PRO A 163 10.31 13.94 9.72
N ASP A 164 10.10 15.23 10.03
CA ASP A 164 9.25 16.07 9.18
C ASP A 164 9.81 15.95 7.76
N GLN A 165 8.92 15.66 6.82
CA GLN A 165 9.34 15.49 5.45
C GLN A 165 9.93 16.82 5.02
N VAL A 166 11.24 16.83 4.74
CA VAL A 166 11.86 17.86 3.90
C VAL A 166 10.94 18.02 2.71
N GLU A 167 10.60 19.25 2.32
CA GLU A 167 9.85 19.52 1.10
C GLU A 167 10.56 18.82 -0.06
N GLN A 168 10.16 17.57 -0.35
CA GLN A 168 10.83 16.78 -1.36
C GLN A 168 10.36 17.37 -2.68
N PRO A 169 11.27 17.77 -3.59
CA PRO A 169 10.85 18.09 -4.94
C PRO A 169 10.08 16.87 -5.44
N ALA A 170 8.81 17.08 -5.83
CA ALA A 170 7.85 16.04 -6.17
C ALA A 170 8.57 14.84 -6.77
N SER A 171 8.81 13.80 -5.96
CA SER A 171 9.66 12.69 -6.38
C SER A 171 8.95 12.07 -7.58
N MET A 172 9.46 12.34 -8.79
CA MET A 172 8.67 12.14 -10.00
C MET A 172 8.38 10.64 -10.16
N GLY A 173 7.15 10.27 -9.85
CA GLY A 173 6.63 8.93 -10.00
C GLY A 173 6.14 8.71 -11.42
N CYS A 174 4.81 8.76 -11.61
CA CYS A 174 4.19 8.66 -12.92
C CYS A 174 4.63 9.81 -13.84
N ASN A 175 5.01 9.46 -15.06
CA ASN A 175 5.40 10.37 -16.14
C ASN A 175 4.31 10.51 -17.22
N ASP A 176 3.07 10.10 -16.91
CA ASP A 176 1.93 10.14 -17.82
C ASP A 176 2.13 9.43 -19.18
N CYS A 177 2.98 8.40 -19.25
CA CYS A 177 3.21 7.63 -20.49
C CYS A 177 1.95 6.92 -21.04
N GLY A 178 0.96 6.66 -20.17
CA GLY A 178 -0.33 6.08 -20.54
C GLY A 178 -0.31 4.58 -20.87
N LEU A 179 0.80 3.87 -20.62
CA LEU A 179 0.89 2.42 -20.88
C LEU A 179 -0.19 1.60 -20.14
N CYS A 180 -0.45 1.94 -18.87
CA CYS A 180 -1.50 1.30 -18.08
C CYS A 180 -2.90 1.46 -18.69
N LEU A 181 -3.17 2.59 -19.34
CA LEU A 181 -4.44 2.85 -20.02
C LEU A 181 -4.57 2.06 -21.32
N ARG A 182 -3.47 1.92 -22.07
CA ARG A 182 -3.45 1.17 -23.35
C ARG A 182 -3.66 -0.33 -23.14
N LEU A 183 -3.13 -0.88 -22.05
CA LEU A 183 -3.12 -2.32 -21.79
C LEU A 183 -4.29 -2.82 -20.93
N CYS A 184 -5.09 -1.91 -20.37
CA CYS A 184 -6.26 -2.26 -19.58
C CYS A 184 -7.34 -2.90 -20.48
N PRO A 185 -7.85 -4.11 -20.15
CA PRO A 185 -8.92 -4.78 -20.91
C PRO A 185 -10.21 -3.96 -21.03
N GLN A 186 -10.46 -3.05 -20.09
CA GLN A 186 -11.64 -2.17 -20.11
C GLN A 186 -11.50 -0.99 -21.10
N ALA A 187 -10.36 -0.87 -21.79
CA ALA A 187 -10.10 0.15 -22.81
C ALA A 187 -10.46 1.60 -22.38
N PRO A 188 -9.92 2.10 -21.24
CA PRO A 188 -10.25 3.43 -20.69
C PRO A 188 -9.92 4.59 -21.63
N LEU A 189 -9.05 4.37 -22.62
CA LEU A 189 -8.77 5.36 -23.65
C LEU A 189 -9.94 5.63 -24.60
N LYS A 190 -10.87 4.67 -24.72
CA LYS A 190 -12.09 4.80 -25.54
C LYS A 190 -13.27 5.24 -24.70
N SER A 191 -13.43 4.66 -23.50
CA SER A 191 -14.58 4.92 -22.62
C SER A 191 -14.43 6.18 -21.76
N GLY A 192 -13.19 6.60 -21.46
CA GLY A 192 -12.92 7.63 -20.44
C GLY A 192 -13.12 7.14 -18.99
N GLU A 193 -13.43 5.86 -18.79
CA GLU A 193 -13.84 5.33 -17.50
C GLU A 193 -13.25 3.93 -17.22
N VAL A 194 -13.06 3.61 -15.94
CA VAL A 194 -12.74 2.27 -15.43
C VAL A 194 -13.78 1.88 -14.37
N ASP A 195 -14.47 0.76 -14.58
CA ASP A 195 -15.39 0.18 -13.60
C ASP A 195 -14.63 -0.83 -12.72
N LEU A 196 -14.40 -0.48 -11.46
CA LEU A 196 -13.66 -1.31 -10.51
C LEU A 196 -14.39 -2.63 -10.20
N ARG A 197 -15.70 -2.70 -10.40
CA ARG A 197 -16.47 -3.97 -10.25
C ARG A 197 -16.17 -4.96 -11.36
N LYS A 198 -15.70 -4.46 -12.52
CA LYS A 198 -15.29 -5.26 -13.67
C LYS A 198 -13.76 -5.45 -13.71
N CYS A 199 -13.04 -4.96 -12.69
CA CYS A 199 -11.60 -5.17 -12.62
C CYS A 199 -11.34 -6.64 -12.25
N GLU A 200 -10.71 -7.38 -13.17
CA GLU A 200 -10.34 -8.79 -12.97
C GLU A 200 -9.06 -8.98 -12.13
N GLY A 201 -8.44 -7.90 -11.63
CA GLY A 201 -7.21 -8.01 -10.84
C GLY A 201 -5.98 -8.49 -11.62
N CYS A 202 -5.98 -8.43 -12.96
CA CYS A 202 -4.92 -8.98 -13.81
C CYS A 202 -3.55 -8.29 -13.69
N SER A 203 -3.44 -7.21 -12.91
CA SER A 203 -2.19 -6.51 -12.60
C SER A 203 -1.41 -5.96 -13.81
N ARG A 204 -2.01 -5.92 -15.01
CA ARG A 204 -1.35 -5.39 -16.23
C ARG A 204 -0.85 -3.95 -16.05
N CYS A 205 -1.63 -3.11 -15.39
CA CYS A 205 -1.27 -1.71 -15.10
C CYS A 205 -0.02 -1.60 -14.20
N ILE A 206 0.21 -2.56 -13.30
CA ILE A 206 1.38 -2.63 -12.43
C ILE A 206 2.58 -3.19 -13.21
N LYS A 207 2.38 -4.32 -13.90
CA LYS A 207 3.43 -5.03 -14.66
C LYS A 207 4.02 -4.19 -15.79
N CYS A 208 3.19 -3.40 -16.49
CA CYS A 208 3.65 -2.57 -17.61
C CYS A 208 4.32 -1.26 -17.19
N CYS A 209 4.20 -0.84 -15.92
CA CYS A 209 4.72 0.45 -15.49
C CYS A 209 6.27 0.42 -15.47
N PRO A 210 6.94 1.30 -16.24
CA PRO A 210 8.40 1.29 -16.35
C PRO A 210 9.11 1.92 -15.14
N ILE A 211 8.41 2.79 -14.41
CA ILE A 211 8.97 3.52 -13.26
C ILE A 211 9.27 2.55 -12.13
N GLY A 212 10.45 2.65 -11.51
CA GLY A 212 10.83 1.85 -10.34
C GLY A 212 11.05 0.36 -10.62
N LYS A 213 11.30 -0.03 -11.88
CA LYS A 213 11.86 -1.36 -12.18
C LYS A 213 13.37 -1.28 -12.00
N SER A 214 13.97 -2.24 -11.31
CA SER A 214 15.42 -2.44 -11.42
C SER A 214 15.71 -2.73 -12.88
N VAL A 215 16.49 -1.89 -13.55
CA VAL A 215 16.99 -2.18 -14.89
C VAL A 215 17.80 -3.46 -14.75
N SER A 216 17.28 -4.59 -15.24
CA SER A 216 18.14 -5.71 -15.59
C SER A 216 19.02 -5.18 -16.69
N ILE A 217 20.25 -4.81 -16.35
CA ILE A 217 21.31 -4.60 -17.34
C ILE A 217 21.44 -5.96 -18.01
N VAL A 218 21.00 -6.01 -19.26
CA VAL A 218 21.12 -7.17 -20.14
C VAL A 218 22.59 -7.41 -20.44
#